data_AF-A0A353RBX3-F1
#
_entry.id   AF-A0A353RBX3-F1
#
_cell.length_a   1.000
_cell.length_b   1.000
_cell.length_c   1.000
_cell.angle_alpha   90.00
_cell.angle_beta   90.00
_cell.angle_gamma   90.00
#
_symmetry.space_group_name_H-M   'P 1'
#
loop_
_entity.id
_entity.type
_entity.pdbx_description
1 polymer ?
#
loop_
_entity_poly.entity_id
_entity_poly.type
_entity_poly.pdbx_seq_one_letter_code
_entity_poly.pdbx_strand_id
1 'polypeptide(L)' 'KMAGHLGAERVTVLNLSVAKVDAENNLIAIRGAVPGPNGGIVVIRDSVKAAKA' A
#
# COMPACT_ATOMS: atom_id res chain seq x y z
N LYS A 1 -7.17 14.66 -24.02
CA LYS A 1 -6.03 14.25 -23.16
C LYS A 1 -4.77 14.40 -24.00
N MET A 2 -3.85 15.32 -23.65
CA MET A 2 -2.56 15.47 -24.34
C MET A 2 -1.51 14.58 -23.69
N ALA A 3 -0.46 14.22 -24.43
CA ALA A 3 0.65 13.42 -23.90
C ALA A 3 1.44 14.23 -22.86
N GLY A 4 1.81 13.57 -21.76
CA GLY A 4 2.58 14.14 -20.66
C GLY A 4 3.20 13.02 -19.82
N HIS A 5 4.02 13.38 -18.83
CA HIS A 5 4.63 12.41 -17.92
C HIS A 5 3.56 11.69 -17.10
N LEU A 6 3.61 10.36 -17.06
CA LEU A 6 2.66 9.50 -16.34
C LEU A 6 3.42 8.69 -15.28
N GLY A 7 2.93 8.73 -14.04
CA GLY A 7 3.57 8.07 -12.91
C GLY A 7 4.44 9.01 -12.08
N ALA A 8 5.27 8.42 -11.20
CA ALA A 8 6.03 9.13 -10.15
C ALA A 8 5.16 10.02 -9.24
N GLU A 9 3.88 9.67 -9.09
CA GLU A 9 2.92 10.38 -8.24
C GLU A 9 2.64 9.59 -6.96
N ARG A 10 2.18 10.29 -5.91
CA ARG A 10 1.81 9.67 -4.64
C ARG A 10 0.44 9.01 -4.76
N VAL A 11 0.43 7.70 -4.98
CA VAL A 11 -0.79 6.88 -5.01
C VAL A 11 -1.04 6.25 -3.63
N THR A 12 -2.30 6.17 -3.20
CA THR A 12 -2.71 5.47 -1.98
C THR A 12 -3.76 4.42 -2.34
N VAL A 13 -3.47 3.16 -2.03
CA VAL A 13 -4.43 2.06 -2.14
C VAL A 13 -5.11 1.89 -0.80
N LEU A 14 -6.44 1.98 -0.79
CA LEU A 14 -7.24 1.92 0.44
C LEU A 14 -7.84 0.52 0.63
N ASN A 15 -8.17 0.19 1.88
CA ASN A 15 -8.85 -1.06 2.25
C ASN A 15 -8.07 -2.34 1.92
N LEU A 16 -6.75 -2.32 2.11
CA LEU A 16 -5.92 -3.52 2.07
C LEU A 16 -5.98 -4.24 3.42
N SER A 17 -6.11 -5.56 3.40
CA SER A 17 -6.14 -6.38 4.62
C SER A 17 -4.72 -6.81 5.01
N VAL A 18 -4.41 -6.76 6.30
CA VAL A 18 -3.16 -7.31 6.84
C VAL A 18 -3.36 -8.82 7.03
N ALA A 19 -2.57 -9.63 6.33
CA ALA A 19 -2.67 -11.09 6.37
C ALA A 19 -1.87 -11.68 7.55
N LYS A 20 -0.68 -11.14 7.83
CA LYS A 20 0.18 -11.57 8.94
C LYS A 20 1.07 -10.42 9.39
N VAL A 21 1.29 -10.33 10.69
CA VAL A 21 2.32 -9.49 11.29
C VAL A 21 3.33 -10.42 11.95
N ASP A 22 4.59 -10.31 11.54
CA ASP A 22 5.71 -11.03 12.12
C ASP A 22 6.61 -10.00 12.81
N ALA A 23 6.47 -9.91 14.13
CA ALA A 23 7.20 -8.94 14.95
C ALA A 23 8.68 -9.33 15.13
N GLU A 24 9.03 -10.61 14.98
CA GLU A 24 10.41 -11.09 15.14
C GLU A 24 11.27 -10.62 13.96
N ASN A 25 10.72 -10.71 12.75
CA ASN A 25 11.40 -10.28 11.54
C ASN A 25 11.08 -8.84 11.12
N ASN A 26 10.23 -8.13 11.88
CA ASN A 26 9.66 -6.82 11.52
C ASN A 26 8.98 -6.82 10.13
N LEU A 27 8.29 -7.91 9.79
CA LEU A 27 7.64 -8.09 8.51
C LEU A 27 6.12 -7.96 8.65
N ILE A 28 5.51 -7.31 7.67
CA ILE A 28 4.05 -7.19 7.55
C ILE A 28 3.64 -7.73 6.19
N ALA A 29 2.82 -8.78 6.21
CA ALA A 29 2.22 -9.33 4.99
C ALA A 29 0.89 -8.63 4.72
N ILE A 30 0.82 -7.88 3.62
CA ILE A 30 -0.38 -7.18 3.17
C ILE A 30 -1.02 -7.97 2.03
N ARG A 31 -2.32 -8.21 2.11
CA ARG A 31 -3.09 -8.84 1.04
C ARG A 31 -3.44 -7.79 -0.02
N GLY A 32 -2.72 -7.79 -1.13
CA GLY A 32 -2.98 -6.94 -2.28
C GLY A 32 -1.70 -6.34 -2.85
N ALA A 33 -1.86 -5.28 -3.66
CA ALA A 33 -0.75 -4.59 -4.30
C ALA A 33 -0.43 -3.27 -3.58
N VAL A 34 0.85 -3.07 -3.28
CA VAL A 34 1.38 -1.80 -2.76
C VAL A 34 1.93 -0.99 -3.93
N PRO A 35 1.62 0.32 -4.04
CA PRO A 35 2.11 1.14 -5.15
C PRO A 35 3.61 1.40 -5.02
N GLY A 36 4.29 1.41 -6.17
CA GLY A 36 5.73 1.70 -6.27
C GLY A 36 6.60 0.46 -6.49
N PRO A 37 7.90 0.66 -6.70
CA PRO A 37 8.86 -0.43 -6.89
C PRO A 37 9.26 -1.09 -5.56
N ASN A 38 9.83 -2.30 -5.64
CA ASN A 38 10.42 -2.99 -4.49
C ASN A 38 11.56 -2.16 -3.89
N GLY A 39 11.62 -2.06 -2.56
CA GLY A 39 12.59 -1.23 -1.84
C GLY A 39 12.25 0.26 -1.77
N GLY A 40 11.10 0.67 -2.33
CA GLY A 40 10.59 2.02 -2.16
C GLY A 40 10.10 2.29 -0.74
N ILE A 41 10.12 3.56 -0.34
CA ILE A 41 9.56 4.00 0.94
C ILE A 41 8.05 4.01 0.83
N VAL A 42 7.38 3.34 1.77
CA VAL A 42 5.91 3.28 1.85
C VAL A 42 5.45 3.76 3.22
N VAL A 43 4.22 4.28 3.27
CA VAL A 43 3.61 4.76 4.52
C VAL A 43 2.33 3.97 4.76
N ILE A 44 2.31 3.20 5.84
CA ILE A 44 1.13 2.45 6.28
C ILE A 44 0.35 3.32 7.28
N ARG A 45 -0.97 3.41 7.09
CA ARG A 45 -1.90 4.15 7.95
C ARG A 45 -3.20 3.38 8.07
N ASP A 46 -3.95 3.65 9.13
CA ASP A 46 -5.27 3.07 9.31
C ASP A 46 -6.22 3.52 8.18
N SER A 47 -7.05 2.58 7.73
CA SER A 47 -8.02 2.84 6.67
C SER A 47 -9.13 3.76 7.19
N VAL A 48 -9.38 4.85 6.47
CA VAL A 48 -10.53 5.74 6.72
C VAL A 48 -11.86 5.11 6.30
N LYS A 49 -11.83 4.09 5.44
CA LYS A 49 -13.02 3.36 5.02
C LYS A 49 -13.27 2.20 5.97
N ALA A 50 -14.52 2.05 6.40
CA ALA A 50 -14.96 0.93 7.22
C ALA A 50 -14.57 -0.40 6.54
N ALA A 51 -14.03 -1.32 7.32
CA ALA A 51 -13.68 -2.65 6.84
C ALA A 51 -14.95 -3.31 6.27
N LYS A 52 -14.90 -3.69 4.99
CA LYS A 52 -15.91 -4.57 4.44
C LYS A 52 -15.61 -5.96 5.02
N ALA A 53 -16.56 -6.46 5.82
CA ALA A 53 -16.52 -7.80 6.43
C ALA A 53 -16.32 -8.90 5.38
#